data_AF-A0A4Q6DSJ4-F1
#
_entry.id   AF-A0A4Q6DSJ4-F1
#
_cell.length_a   1.000
_cell.length_b   1.000
_cell.length_c   1.000
_cell.angle_alpha   90.00
_cell.angle_beta   90.00
_cell.angle_gamma   90.00
#
_symmetry.space_group_name_H-M   'P 1'
#
loop_
_entity.id
_entity.type
_entity.pdbx_description
1 polymer ?
#
loop_
_entity_poly.entity_id
_entity_poly.type
_entity_poly.pdbx_seq_one_letter_code
_entity_poly.pdbx_strand_id
1 'polypeptide(L)'
;NGTPTLTPVTDKLAYIDAAKHLAKYTTEIQNLGIPGMRVDLSFDPSLTFSAANPYFERLLTDAQVGKTNYFQYIQGRNHTFFSLWLGNNDVLGYALNGAVTVNGDPTTVLTDKVTFSSLYANLVNALSAGGQKGIVGTIPDVTAIPYFNTVTVAALLNAAKAINPAAAAIYIQTGTGAVRASTAEDLIRLPFQTAGLFGQGAIPYGLHPLNPITSNWVLDKDEVIKVKDYVNSYNSSIKSLATSKGLAIADTYTYFNQVKVGMNIQGIGINSAFISGGAFSLDGIHLTPRGNAVIANVFIDAINAKYGSTIPTVDITQYRGVKFPDTK
;
A
#
# COMPACT_ATOMS: atom_id res chain seq x y z
N ASN A 1 24.49 4.00 10.92
CA ASN A 1 23.31 4.63 11.56
C ASN A 1 22.25 3.61 12.01
N GLY A 2 22.46 2.29 11.88
CA GLY A 2 21.53 1.29 12.43
C GLY A 2 20.21 1.13 11.67
N THR A 3 20.05 1.78 10.51
CA THR A 3 18.83 1.72 9.71
C THR A 3 18.98 0.68 8.60
N PRO A 4 17.96 -0.14 8.33
CA PRO A 4 18.07 -1.25 7.38
C PRO A 4 18.34 -0.76 5.95
N THR A 5 19.27 -1.42 5.25
CA THR A 5 19.48 -1.22 3.81
C THR A 5 18.63 -2.22 3.05
N LEU A 6 17.72 -1.73 2.22
CA LEU A 6 16.86 -2.56 1.38
C LEU A 6 17.42 -2.62 -0.04
N THR A 7 17.60 -3.83 -0.55
CA THR A 7 17.89 -4.08 -1.97
C THR A 7 16.77 -4.95 -2.55
N PRO A 8 16.26 -4.64 -3.75
CA PRO A 8 15.31 -5.52 -4.41
C PRO A 8 15.93 -6.90 -4.62
N VAL A 9 15.12 -7.94 -4.44
CA VAL A 9 15.50 -9.29 -4.86
C VAL A 9 15.58 -9.30 -6.39
N THR A 10 16.72 -9.72 -6.95
CA THR A 10 16.96 -9.71 -8.41
C THR A 10 17.01 -11.12 -9.01
N ASP A 11 17.04 -12.16 -8.18
CA ASP A 11 17.04 -13.57 -8.56
C ASP A 11 15.70 -14.25 -8.25
N LYS A 12 15.44 -15.40 -8.87
CA LYS A 12 14.24 -16.24 -8.62
C LYS A 12 12.89 -15.51 -8.82
N LEU A 13 12.85 -14.59 -9.78
CA LEU A 13 11.68 -13.79 -10.10
C LEU A 13 10.56 -14.57 -10.82
N ALA A 14 10.81 -15.85 -11.12
CA ALA A 14 9.88 -16.75 -11.83
C ALA A 14 9.48 -16.27 -13.24
N TYR A 15 10.28 -15.39 -13.86
CA TYR A 15 10.13 -15.03 -15.26
C TYR A 15 10.45 -16.20 -16.17
N ILE A 16 9.61 -16.42 -17.18
CA ILE A 16 9.78 -17.51 -18.15
C ILE A 16 10.51 -17.08 -19.42
N ASP A 17 10.68 -15.77 -19.64
CA ASP A 17 11.38 -15.20 -20.78
C ASP A 17 11.98 -13.81 -20.49
N ALA A 18 12.68 -13.24 -21.49
CA ALA A 18 13.33 -11.94 -21.41
C ALA A 18 12.36 -10.75 -21.34
N ALA A 19 11.10 -10.95 -21.76
CA ALA A 19 10.04 -9.95 -21.65
C ALA A 19 9.43 -9.91 -20.24
N LYS A 20 9.92 -10.74 -19.32
CA LYS A 20 9.51 -10.83 -17.92
C LYS A 20 8.07 -11.32 -17.74
N HIS A 21 7.59 -12.15 -18.67
CA HIS A 21 6.31 -12.83 -18.50
C HIS A 21 6.37 -13.86 -17.36
N LEU A 22 5.23 -14.11 -16.74
CA LEU A 22 5.04 -15.16 -15.73
C LEU A 22 4.24 -16.33 -16.33
N ALA A 23 4.38 -17.51 -15.74
CA ALA A 23 3.59 -18.68 -16.16
C ALA A 23 2.08 -18.39 -16.06
N LYS A 24 1.38 -18.55 -17.19
CA LYS A 24 -0.06 -18.34 -17.30
C LYS A 24 -0.86 -19.36 -16.50
N TYR A 25 -2.00 -18.94 -15.97
CA TYR A 25 -3.00 -19.87 -15.45
C TYR A 25 -3.90 -20.33 -16.59
N THR A 26 -3.96 -21.63 -16.82
CA THR A 26 -4.79 -22.24 -17.87
C THR A 26 -6.12 -22.78 -17.35
N THR A 27 -6.31 -22.79 -16.02
CA THR A 27 -7.53 -23.22 -15.35
C THR A 27 -8.20 -22.05 -14.65
N GLU A 28 -9.47 -22.21 -14.31
CA GLU A 28 -10.20 -21.22 -13.53
C GLU A 28 -9.54 -21.02 -12.16
N ILE A 29 -9.36 -19.75 -11.77
CA ILE A 29 -8.90 -19.34 -10.45
C ILE A 29 -9.93 -18.41 -9.80
N GLN A 30 -9.96 -18.41 -8.47
CA GLN A 30 -10.87 -17.60 -7.66
C GLN A 30 -10.19 -16.38 -7.02
N ASN A 31 -8.85 -16.39 -6.90
CA ASN A 31 -8.09 -15.22 -6.45
C ASN A 31 -7.70 -14.37 -7.67
N LEU A 32 -8.35 -13.23 -7.80
CA LEU A 32 -8.15 -12.29 -8.91
C LEU A 32 -7.32 -11.06 -8.49
N GLY A 33 -6.68 -11.10 -7.33
CA GLY A 33 -5.83 -10.00 -6.85
C GLY A 33 -4.63 -9.78 -7.77
N ILE A 34 -4.47 -8.55 -8.26
CA ILE A 34 -3.36 -8.15 -9.13
C ILE A 34 -2.47 -7.14 -8.40
N PRO A 35 -1.18 -7.45 -8.15
CA PRO A 35 -0.20 -6.49 -7.64
C PRO A 35 -0.16 -5.20 -8.49
N GLY A 36 -0.20 -4.06 -7.81
CA GLY A 36 -0.20 -2.74 -8.43
C GLY A 36 -1.54 -2.29 -9.06
N MET A 37 -2.60 -3.12 -9.00
CA MET A 37 -3.90 -2.73 -9.53
C MET A 37 -4.51 -1.57 -8.75
N ARG A 38 -5.09 -0.64 -9.50
CA ARG A 38 -5.85 0.52 -9.04
C ARG A 38 -7.29 0.42 -9.53
N VAL A 39 -8.19 1.19 -8.92
CA VAL A 39 -9.57 1.28 -9.43
C VAL A 39 -9.58 1.89 -10.82
N ASP A 40 -8.87 2.99 -11.08
CA ASP A 40 -8.81 3.59 -12.42
C ASP A 40 -8.18 2.68 -13.49
N LEU A 41 -7.04 2.05 -13.19
CA LEU A 41 -6.37 1.13 -14.11
C LEU A 41 -7.20 -0.13 -14.40
N SER A 42 -8.13 -0.50 -13.52
CA SER A 42 -9.04 -1.60 -13.81
C SER A 42 -9.97 -1.32 -14.99
N PHE A 43 -10.18 -0.04 -15.33
CA PHE A 43 -10.96 0.44 -16.46
C PHE A 43 -10.07 1.08 -17.55
N ASP A 44 -8.75 0.84 -17.54
CA ASP A 44 -7.80 1.44 -18.48
C ASP A 44 -8.31 1.31 -19.93
N PRO A 45 -8.69 2.42 -20.60
CA PRO A 45 -9.26 2.37 -21.93
C PRO A 45 -8.18 2.14 -23.00
N SER A 46 -6.91 2.38 -22.68
CA SER A 46 -5.79 2.10 -23.60
C SER A 46 -5.48 0.61 -23.68
N LEU A 47 -5.98 -0.19 -22.73
CA LEU A 47 -5.74 -1.62 -22.58
C LEU A 47 -4.26 -1.99 -22.39
N THR A 48 -3.39 -0.99 -22.23
CA THR A 48 -1.94 -1.15 -22.09
C THR A 48 -1.61 -1.94 -20.83
N PHE A 49 -2.35 -1.70 -19.74
CA PHE A 49 -2.10 -2.39 -18.47
C PHE A 49 -2.19 -3.92 -18.57
N SER A 50 -3.03 -4.43 -19.49
CA SER A 50 -3.21 -5.87 -19.72
C SER A 50 -1.97 -6.59 -20.27
N ALA A 51 -1.09 -5.85 -20.96
CA ALA A 51 0.19 -6.35 -21.46
C ALA A 51 1.38 -5.87 -20.59
N ALA A 52 1.25 -4.74 -19.91
CA ALA A 52 2.33 -4.16 -19.12
C ALA A 52 2.46 -4.78 -17.72
N ASN A 53 1.39 -5.35 -17.16
CA ASN A 53 1.40 -5.97 -15.84
C ASN A 53 1.48 -7.51 -15.95
N PRO A 54 2.63 -8.15 -15.64
CA PRO A 54 2.80 -9.59 -15.82
C PRO A 54 1.92 -10.44 -14.89
N TYR A 55 1.36 -9.85 -13.81
CA TYR A 55 0.43 -10.53 -12.92
C TYR A 55 -0.99 -10.53 -13.45
N PHE A 56 -1.40 -9.49 -14.18
CA PHE A 56 -2.69 -9.49 -14.85
C PHE A 56 -2.63 -10.31 -16.14
N GLU A 57 -1.58 -10.11 -16.93
CA GLU A 57 -1.37 -10.81 -18.20
C GLU A 57 -1.42 -12.34 -18.04
N ARG A 58 -0.87 -12.88 -16.95
CA ARG A 58 -0.91 -14.32 -16.67
C ARG A 58 -2.32 -14.88 -16.41
N LEU A 59 -3.31 -14.01 -16.17
CA LEU A 59 -4.73 -14.40 -16.07
C LEU A 59 -5.42 -14.40 -17.44
N LEU A 60 -4.81 -13.79 -18.45
CA LEU A 60 -5.38 -13.60 -19.77
C LEU A 60 -4.91 -14.69 -20.74
N THR A 61 -5.83 -15.14 -21.59
CA THR A 61 -5.46 -15.88 -22.81
C THR A 61 -4.65 -14.96 -23.73
N ASP A 62 -3.86 -15.54 -24.65
CA ASP A 62 -3.07 -14.74 -25.61
C ASP A 62 -3.95 -13.84 -26.48
N ALA A 63 -5.20 -14.25 -26.72
CA ALA A 63 -6.18 -13.46 -27.46
C ALA A 63 -6.67 -12.22 -26.69
N GLN A 64 -6.54 -12.19 -25.35
CA GLN A 64 -7.02 -11.10 -24.48
C GLN A 64 -5.93 -10.09 -24.12
N VAL A 65 -4.64 -10.47 -24.21
CA VAL A 65 -3.53 -9.56 -23.91
C VAL A 65 -3.57 -8.35 -24.85
N GLY A 66 -3.51 -7.14 -24.28
CA GLY A 66 -3.66 -5.87 -25.00
C GLY A 66 -5.09 -5.55 -25.43
N LYS A 67 -6.09 -6.37 -25.07
CA LYS A 67 -7.47 -6.28 -25.58
C LYS A 67 -8.55 -6.36 -24.51
N THR A 68 -8.18 -6.60 -23.25
CA THR A 68 -9.14 -6.77 -22.16
C THR A 68 -8.60 -6.09 -20.91
N ASN A 69 -9.30 -5.09 -20.39
CA ASN A 69 -8.98 -4.52 -19.08
C ASN A 69 -9.49 -5.40 -17.93
N TYR A 70 -9.05 -5.13 -16.72
CA TYR A 70 -9.39 -5.98 -15.58
C TYR A 70 -10.89 -6.02 -15.30
N PHE A 71 -11.58 -4.89 -15.42
CA PHE A 71 -13.03 -4.83 -15.25
C PHE A 71 -13.75 -5.74 -16.26
N GLN A 72 -13.38 -5.68 -17.54
CA GLN A 72 -13.91 -6.58 -18.57
C GLN A 72 -13.56 -8.05 -18.29
N TYR A 73 -12.37 -8.33 -17.75
CA TYR A 73 -11.95 -9.70 -17.43
C TYR A 73 -12.77 -10.33 -16.29
N ILE A 74 -13.17 -9.56 -15.29
CA ILE A 74 -14.03 -10.05 -14.21
C ILE A 74 -15.50 -10.11 -14.64
N GLN A 75 -15.91 -9.28 -15.61
CA GLN A 75 -17.22 -9.38 -16.25
C GLN A 75 -17.33 -10.69 -17.03
N GLY A 76 -18.25 -11.56 -16.63
CA GLY A 76 -18.46 -12.87 -17.25
C GLY A 76 -18.01 -14.06 -16.40
N ARG A 77 -17.48 -13.82 -15.20
CA ARG A 77 -17.25 -14.88 -14.21
C ARG A 77 -18.50 -15.09 -13.34
N ASN A 78 -18.76 -16.34 -12.99
CA ASN A 78 -19.80 -16.68 -12.02
C ASN A 78 -19.19 -16.75 -10.62
N HIS A 79 -19.87 -16.16 -9.64
CA HIS A 79 -19.50 -16.25 -8.23
C HIS A 79 -20.75 -16.29 -7.36
N THR A 80 -20.63 -16.92 -6.20
CA THR A 80 -21.67 -16.98 -5.17
C THR A 80 -21.44 -16.00 -4.03
N PHE A 81 -20.19 -15.54 -3.89
CA PHE A 81 -19.73 -14.56 -2.92
C PHE A 81 -18.49 -13.84 -3.47
N PHE A 82 -18.27 -12.58 -3.11
CA PHE A 82 -17.05 -11.85 -3.49
C PHE A 82 -16.41 -11.09 -2.32
N SER A 83 -15.09 -10.94 -2.38
CA SER A 83 -14.34 -10.00 -1.54
C SER A 83 -13.68 -8.94 -2.42
N LEU A 84 -13.99 -7.67 -2.19
CA LEU A 84 -13.43 -6.54 -2.93
C LEU A 84 -12.62 -5.64 -1.98
N TRP A 85 -11.29 -5.72 -2.07
CA TRP A 85 -10.38 -4.83 -1.36
C TRP A 85 -9.43 -4.16 -2.35
N LEU A 86 -10.01 -3.36 -3.23
CA LEU A 86 -9.30 -2.58 -4.26
C LEU A 86 -9.39 -1.10 -3.93
N GLY A 87 -8.32 -0.33 -4.17
CA GLY A 87 -8.29 1.11 -3.91
C GLY A 87 -7.04 1.60 -3.18
N ASN A 88 -6.29 0.71 -2.53
CA ASN A 88 -5.10 1.11 -1.77
C ASN A 88 -4.02 1.73 -2.67
N ASN A 89 -3.83 1.19 -3.89
CA ASN A 89 -2.82 1.69 -4.84
C ASN A 89 -3.21 3.02 -5.50
N ASP A 90 -4.49 3.42 -5.45
CA ASP A 90 -4.98 4.70 -5.97
C ASP A 90 -4.42 5.90 -5.18
N VAL A 91 -3.85 5.63 -3.99
CA VAL A 91 -3.18 6.61 -3.13
C VAL A 91 -1.74 6.21 -2.76
N LEU A 92 -1.46 4.92 -2.57
CA LEU A 92 -0.17 4.45 -2.08
C LEU A 92 0.97 4.83 -3.02
N GLY A 93 0.83 4.65 -4.34
CA GLY A 93 1.90 4.95 -5.30
C GLY A 93 2.32 6.42 -5.29
N TYR A 94 1.36 7.34 -5.21
CA TYR A 94 1.60 8.78 -5.03
C TYR A 94 2.40 9.07 -3.75
N ALA A 95 1.96 8.51 -2.62
CA ALA A 95 2.65 8.70 -1.34
C ALA A 95 4.07 8.13 -1.36
N LEU A 96 4.25 6.91 -1.87
CA LEU A 96 5.55 6.22 -1.95
C LEU A 96 6.55 6.92 -2.87
N ASN A 97 6.09 7.81 -3.75
CA ASN A 97 6.95 8.64 -4.59
C ASN A 97 7.24 10.03 -3.98
N GLY A 98 6.88 10.26 -2.71
CA GLY A 98 7.02 11.56 -2.06
C GLY A 98 6.08 12.61 -2.65
N ALA A 99 4.87 12.19 -3.06
CA ALA A 99 3.86 13.04 -3.69
C ALA A 99 4.31 13.76 -4.98
N VAL A 100 5.46 13.35 -5.54
CA VAL A 100 5.95 13.77 -6.85
C VAL A 100 5.25 12.97 -7.92
N THR A 101 4.71 13.64 -8.93
CA THR A 101 4.13 13.00 -10.10
C THR A 101 5.20 12.77 -11.17
N VAL A 102 5.20 11.59 -11.78
CA VAL A 102 6.08 11.26 -12.91
C VAL A 102 5.24 11.30 -14.17
N ASN A 103 5.67 12.10 -15.14
CA ASN A 103 4.95 12.24 -16.41
C ASN A 103 4.88 10.88 -17.12
N GLY A 104 3.68 10.49 -17.53
CA GLY A 104 3.42 9.20 -18.18
C GLY A 104 3.32 8.00 -17.22
N ASP A 105 3.47 8.18 -15.91
CA ASP A 105 3.26 7.12 -14.93
C ASP A 105 2.00 7.39 -14.07
N PRO A 106 0.84 6.78 -14.43
CA PRO A 106 -0.40 6.98 -13.69
C PRO A 106 -0.34 6.42 -12.27
N THR A 107 0.63 5.56 -11.92
CA THR A 107 0.74 5.00 -10.57
C THR A 107 1.26 6.02 -9.55
N THR A 108 1.85 7.11 -10.02
CA THR A 108 2.40 8.20 -9.22
C THR A 108 1.45 9.38 -9.07
N VAL A 109 0.16 9.22 -9.41
CA VAL A 109 -0.88 10.25 -9.20
C VAL A 109 -2.02 9.71 -8.37
N LEU A 110 -2.72 10.58 -7.64
CA LEU A 110 -3.96 10.22 -6.96
C LEU A 110 -5.08 10.00 -7.97
N THR A 111 -5.89 8.96 -7.81
CA THR A 111 -7.14 8.83 -8.58
C THR A 111 -8.11 9.93 -8.15
N ASP A 112 -8.73 10.66 -9.08
CA ASP A 112 -9.71 11.68 -8.71
C ASP A 112 -10.85 11.08 -7.85
N LYS A 113 -11.35 11.85 -6.87
CA LYS A 113 -12.38 11.37 -5.92
C LYS A 113 -13.69 10.98 -6.61
N VAL A 114 -14.12 11.76 -7.61
CA VAL A 114 -15.35 11.48 -8.38
C VAL A 114 -15.13 10.28 -9.28
N THR A 115 -13.99 10.22 -9.98
CA THR A 115 -13.60 9.06 -10.79
C THR A 115 -13.56 7.79 -9.96
N PHE A 116 -12.89 7.79 -8.80
CA PHE A 116 -12.84 6.64 -7.90
C PHE A 116 -14.24 6.18 -7.50
N SER A 117 -15.08 7.12 -7.04
CA SER A 117 -16.45 6.82 -6.59
C SER A 117 -17.28 6.16 -7.70
N SER A 118 -17.21 6.70 -8.92
CA SER A 118 -17.92 6.18 -10.09
C SER A 118 -17.45 4.79 -10.50
N LEU A 119 -16.13 4.60 -10.63
CA LEU A 119 -15.56 3.33 -11.06
C LEU A 119 -15.70 2.23 -10.00
N TYR A 120 -15.57 2.59 -8.71
CA TYR A 120 -15.83 1.65 -7.62
C TYR A 120 -17.31 1.24 -7.56
N ALA A 121 -18.24 2.16 -7.84
CA ALA A 121 -19.65 1.83 -7.98
C ALA A 121 -19.90 0.82 -9.12
N ASN A 122 -19.22 0.98 -10.25
CA ASN A 122 -19.31 0.02 -11.36
C ASN A 122 -18.80 -1.38 -10.98
N LEU A 123 -17.67 -1.45 -10.26
CA LEU A 123 -17.14 -2.72 -9.71
C LEU A 123 -18.15 -3.40 -8.79
N VAL A 124 -18.67 -2.66 -7.79
CA VAL A 124 -19.65 -3.19 -6.83
C VAL A 124 -20.93 -3.62 -7.53
N ASN A 125 -21.45 -2.81 -8.47
CA ASN A 125 -22.65 -3.13 -9.22
C ASN A 125 -22.49 -4.41 -10.05
N ALA A 126 -21.36 -4.58 -10.73
CA ALA A 126 -21.09 -5.78 -11.52
C ALA A 126 -21.00 -7.02 -10.62
N LEU A 127 -20.29 -6.92 -9.49
CA LEU A 127 -20.12 -8.03 -8.56
C LEU A 127 -21.40 -8.39 -7.79
N SER A 128 -22.35 -7.47 -7.66
CA SER A 128 -23.63 -7.71 -6.97
C SER A 128 -24.83 -7.85 -7.92
N ALA A 129 -24.61 -7.90 -9.24
CA ALA A 129 -25.68 -7.77 -10.24
C ALA A 129 -26.76 -8.86 -10.14
N GLY A 130 -26.37 -10.08 -9.76
CA GLY A 130 -27.25 -11.22 -9.54
C GLY A 130 -27.72 -11.38 -8.09
N GLY A 131 -27.56 -10.36 -7.24
CA GLY A 131 -27.90 -10.42 -5.82
C GLY A 131 -26.88 -11.14 -4.95
N GLN A 132 -25.66 -11.38 -5.47
CA GLN A 132 -24.58 -11.99 -4.71
C GLN A 132 -24.25 -11.19 -3.44
N LYS A 133 -24.01 -11.92 -2.36
CA LYS A 133 -23.45 -11.38 -1.12
C LYS A 133 -21.95 -11.12 -1.31
N GLY A 134 -21.39 -10.26 -0.49
CA GLY A 134 -19.97 -9.96 -0.56
C GLY A 134 -19.49 -9.08 0.57
N ILE A 135 -18.18 -8.85 0.58
CA ILE A 135 -17.51 -7.98 1.54
C ILE A 135 -16.64 -6.99 0.80
N VAL A 136 -16.64 -5.74 1.28
CA VAL A 136 -15.67 -4.74 0.87
C VAL A 136 -14.72 -4.40 2.01
N GLY A 137 -13.47 -4.08 1.69
CA GLY A 137 -12.51 -3.54 2.66
C GLY A 137 -12.36 -2.03 2.49
N THR A 138 -12.33 -1.27 3.59
CA THR A 138 -11.86 0.12 3.55
C THR A 138 -10.36 0.15 3.25
N ILE A 139 -9.85 1.28 2.74
CA ILE A 139 -8.44 1.54 2.47
C ILE A 139 -7.76 1.98 3.79
N PRO A 140 -6.66 1.33 4.21
CA PRO A 140 -5.87 1.75 5.37
C PRO A 140 -5.29 3.17 5.24
N ASP A 141 -4.88 3.77 6.37
CA ASP A 141 -4.02 4.97 6.32
C ASP A 141 -2.63 4.58 5.78
N VAL A 142 -2.39 4.86 4.50
CA VAL A 142 -1.12 4.54 3.84
C VAL A 142 0.08 5.33 4.38
N THR A 143 -0.15 6.37 5.20
CA THR A 143 0.91 7.13 5.88
C THR A 143 1.29 6.54 7.24
N ALA A 144 0.53 5.57 7.73
CA ALA A 144 0.74 4.94 9.04
C ALA A 144 1.65 3.69 9.00
N ILE A 145 2.07 3.26 7.81
CA ILE A 145 2.89 2.06 7.60
C ILE A 145 4.37 2.28 7.99
N PRO A 146 5.12 1.19 8.28
CA PRO A 146 6.53 1.30 8.62
C PRO A 146 7.38 2.08 7.60
N TYR A 147 7.00 2.06 6.33
CA TYR A 147 7.65 2.82 5.27
C TYR A 147 7.81 4.32 5.59
N PHE A 148 6.85 4.91 6.34
CA PHE A 148 6.85 6.33 6.68
C PHE A 148 7.13 6.63 8.15
N ASN A 149 7.10 5.62 9.03
CA ASN A 149 7.27 5.81 10.47
C ASN A 149 8.63 5.35 11.01
N THR A 150 9.43 4.64 10.21
CA THR A 150 10.73 4.09 10.63
C THR A 150 11.83 5.13 10.64
N VAL A 151 12.00 5.86 9.54
CA VAL A 151 12.98 6.93 9.42
C VAL A 151 12.30 8.22 9.87
N THR A 152 12.58 8.64 11.10
CA THR A 152 11.99 9.88 11.63
C THR A 152 12.95 11.04 11.47
N VAL A 153 12.41 12.26 11.39
CA VAL A 153 13.19 13.51 11.45
C VAL A 153 14.08 13.54 12.69
N ALA A 154 13.56 13.09 13.84
CA ALA A 154 14.33 13.00 15.08
C ALA A 154 15.50 12.02 14.98
N ALA A 155 15.29 10.85 14.36
CA ALA A 155 16.36 9.87 14.15
C ALA A 155 17.45 10.41 13.21
N LEU A 156 17.07 11.10 12.13
CA LEU A 156 18.01 11.76 11.23
C LEU A 156 18.81 12.86 11.93
N LEU A 157 18.14 13.71 12.73
CA LEU A 157 18.80 14.79 13.45
C LEU A 157 19.78 14.25 14.50
N ASN A 158 19.40 13.20 15.22
CA ASN A 158 20.29 12.54 16.18
C ASN A 158 21.51 11.91 15.49
N ALA A 159 21.32 11.27 14.34
CA ALA A 159 22.43 10.74 13.54
C ALA A 159 23.36 11.85 13.03
N ALA A 160 22.81 13.00 12.62
CA ALA A 160 23.59 14.17 12.22
C ALA A 160 24.40 14.75 13.39
N LYS A 161 23.77 14.89 14.57
CA LYS A 161 24.43 15.39 15.79
C LYS A 161 25.56 14.51 16.28
N ALA A 162 25.48 13.19 16.06
CA ALA A 162 26.55 12.26 16.39
C ALA A 162 27.82 12.49 15.55
N ILE A 163 27.69 13.06 14.34
CA ILE A 163 28.79 13.40 13.45
C ILE A 163 29.23 14.86 13.66
N ASN A 164 28.27 15.77 13.71
CA ASN A 164 28.46 17.20 13.93
C ASN A 164 27.47 17.72 14.99
N PRO A 165 27.90 17.93 16.24
CA PRO A 165 27.04 18.42 17.32
C PRO A 165 26.32 19.74 17.03
N ALA A 166 26.81 20.55 16.08
CA ALA A 166 26.20 21.81 15.68
C ALA A 166 25.00 21.63 14.71
N ALA A 167 24.68 20.42 14.27
CA ALA A 167 23.52 20.15 13.42
C ALA A 167 22.21 20.58 14.13
N ALA A 168 21.57 21.62 13.60
CA ALA A 168 20.41 22.26 14.22
C ALA A 168 19.07 21.71 13.73
N ALA A 169 18.97 21.39 12.43
CA ALA A 169 17.72 20.96 11.80
C ALA A 169 17.98 20.06 10.59
N ILE A 170 16.94 19.32 10.21
CA ILE A 170 16.86 18.68 8.90
C ILE A 170 16.12 19.65 7.98
N TYR A 171 16.65 19.92 6.79
CA TYR A 171 16.03 20.78 5.79
C TYR A 171 15.43 19.93 4.67
N ILE A 172 14.21 20.26 4.28
CA ILE A 172 13.47 19.58 3.22
C ILE A 172 12.96 20.59 2.20
N GLN A 173 12.78 20.14 0.96
CA GLN A 173 12.01 20.82 -0.06
C GLN A 173 10.59 20.25 -0.05
N THR A 174 9.59 21.10 0.12
CA THR A 174 8.16 20.72 0.06
C THR A 174 7.71 20.44 -1.37
N GLY A 175 6.54 19.84 -1.55
CA GLY A 175 5.95 19.64 -2.88
C GLY A 175 5.70 20.94 -3.65
N THR A 176 5.60 22.09 -2.96
CA THR A 176 5.50 23.43 -3.56
C THR A 176 6.85 24.04 -3.96
N GLY A 177 7.96 23.34 -3.71
CA GLY A 177 9.32 23.80 -3.98
C GLY A 177 9.93 24.68 -2.90
N ALA A 178 9.18 25.02 -1.85
CA ALA A 178 9.70 25.81 -0.73
C ALA A 178 10.68 24.99 0.11
N VAL A 179 11.74 25.63 0.61
CA VAL A 179 12.70 24.99 1.50
C VAL A 179 12.49 25.47 2.93
N ARG A 180 12.38 24.52 3.86
CA ARG A 180 12.23 24.80 5.30
C ARG A 180 12.86 23.72 6.16
N ALA A 181 13.02 24.02 7.44
CA ALA A 181 13.25 22.98 8.44
C ALA A 181 12.04 22.01 8.46
N SER A 182 12.31 20.71 8.55
CA SER A 182 11.28 19.68 8.72
C SER A 182 10.67 19.72 10.13
N THR A 183 9.44 19.25 10.26
CA THR A 183 8.76 19.01 11.53
C THR A 183 8.58 17.51 11.76
N ALA A 184 8.10 17.10 12.93
CA ALA A 184 7.75 15.71 13.20
C ALA A 184 6.57 15.19 12.36
N GLU A 185 5.85 16.07 11.66
CA GLU A 185 4.73 15.73 10.77
C GLU A 185 5.18 15.39 9.35
N ASP A 186 6.42 15.73 8.98
CA ASP A 186 7.00 15.33 7.70
C ASP A 186 7.48 13.87 7.77
N LEU A 187 7.09 13.08 6.77
CA LEU A 187 7.36 11.64 6.74
C LEU A 187 8.49 11.34 5.76
N ILE A 188 9.61 10.86 6.29
CA ILE A 188 10.75 10.46 5.49
C ILE A 188 10.55 9.02 5.01
N ARG A 189 10.75 8.79 3.72
CA ARG A 189 10.63 7.46 3.12
C ARG A 189 11.72 6.53 3.67
N LEU A 190 11.34 5.29 4.00
CA LEU A 190 12.25 4.26 4.54
C LEU A 190 13.59 4.11 3.78
N PRO A 191 13.65 4.15 2.43
CA PRO A 191 14.93 3.99 1.72
C PRO A 191 15.86 5.21 1.80
N PHE A 192 15.42 6.36 2.33
CA PHE A 192 16.17 7.63 2.28
C PHE A 192 17.61 7.55 2.83
N GLN A 193 17.92 6.59 3.71
CA GLN A 193 19.25 6.49 4.31
C GLN A 193 20.24 5.62 3.54
N THR A 194 19.83 4.96 2.45
CA THR A 194 20.71 4.11 1.64
C THR A 194 21.55 4.89 0.64
N ALA A 195 21.26 6.18 0.43
CA ALA A 195 21.89 6.98 -0.62
C ALA A 195 23.32 7.47 -0.29
N GLY A 196 23.86 7.22 0.91
CA GLY A 196 25.25 7.53 1.28
C GLY A 196 25.64 9.04 1.28
N LEU A 197 24.70 9.92 0.97
CA LEU A 197 24.93 11.35 0.72
C LEU A 197 24.57 12.25 1.92
N PHE A 198 23.70 11.79 2.83
CA PHE A 198 23.20 12.60 3.92
C PHE A 198 24.31 13.11 4.83
N GLY A 199 24.29 14.42 5.11
CA GLY A 199 25.22 15.07 6.04
C GLY A 199 26.65 15.28 5.53
N GLN A 200 26.94 14.99 4.26
CA GLN A 200 28.30 15.06 3.68
C GLN A 200 28.55 16.36 2.91
N GLY A 201 29.81 16.85 2.96
CA GLY A 201 30.28 18.01 2.20
C GLY A 201 30.15 19.37 2.93
N ALA A 202 30.62 20.44 2.28
CA ALA A 202 30.61 21.80 2.86
C ALA A 202 29.20 22.38 3.02
N ILE A 203 28.29 22.03 2.11
CA ILE A 203 26.86 22.30 2.20
C ILE A 203 26.17 20.94 2.39
N PRO A 204 26.11 20.43 3.62
CA PRO A 204 25.74 19.04 3.88
C PRO A 204 24.30 18.74 3.47
N TYR A 205 24.10 17.66 2.68
CA TYR A 205 22.78 17.26 2.18
C TYR A 205 21.81 16.97 3.33
N GLY A 206 20.65 17.61 3.28
CA GLY A 206 19.60 17.54 4.29
C GLY A 206 19.89 18.31 5.58
N LEU A 207 21.06 18.93 5.73
CA LEU A 207 21.47 19.70 6.93
C LEU A 207 21.71 21.19 6.66
N HIS A 208 21.51 21.64 5.42
CA HIS A 208 21.65 23.03 5.03
C HIS A 208 20.50 23.44 4.08
N PRO A 209 19.92 24.65 4.19
CA PRO A 209 18.81 25.08 3.33
C PRO A 209 19.15 25.16 1.83
N LEU A 210 20.43 25.33 1.47
CA LEU A 210 20.89 25.29 0.07
C LEU A 210 21.09 23.86 -0.48
N ASN A 211 20.96 22.82 0.36
CA ASN A 211 21.07 21.44 -0.07
C ASN A 211 20.05 20.57 0.71
N PRO A 212 18.74 20.85 0.59
CA PRO A 212 17.71 20.17 1.36
C PRO A 212 17.48 18.75 0.85
N ILE A 213 16.84 17.92 1.67
CA ILE A 213 16.24 16.67 1.19
C ILE A 213 15.17 17.01 0.16
N THR A 214 15.24 16.41 -1.01
CA THR A 214 14.31 16.67 -2.12
C THR A 214 12.93 16.06 -1.85
N SER A 215 11.88 16.68 -2.38
CA SER A 215 10.48 16.29 -2.13
C SER A 215 10.18 14.82 -2.47
N ASN A 216 10.85 14.22 -3.46
CA ASN A 216 10.67 12.79 -3.73
C ASN A 216 11.02 11.89 -2.52
N TRP A 217 11.86 12.33 -1.58
CA TRP A 217 12.25 11.57 -0.39
C TRP A 217 11.38 11.83 0.85
N VAL A 218 10.52 12.84 0.80
CA VAL A 218 9.74 13.32 1.94
C VAL A 218 8.31 13.53 1.53
N LEU A 219 7.37 12.87 2.21
CA LEU A 219 5.98 13.28 2.16
C LEU A 219 5.79 14.39 3.19
N ASP A 220 5.70 15.63 2.74
CA ASP A 220 5.60 16.77 3.65
C ASP A 220 4.23 16.85 4.33
N LYS A 221 4.15 17.57 5.46
CA LYS A 221 2.93 17.62 6.28
C LYS A 221 1.64 17.98 5.51
N ASP A 222 1.72 18.84 4.49
CA ASP A 222 0.54 19.27 3.72
C ASP A 222 0.13 18.16 2.73
N GLU A 223 1.11 17.44 2.19
CA GLU A 223 0.90 16.25 1.38
C GLU A 223 0.35 15.08 2.19
N VAL A 224 0.77 14.91 3.45
CA VAL A 224 0.19 13.93 4.40
C VAL A 224 -1.30 14.22 4.61
N ILE A 225 -1.68 15.49 4.81
CA ILE A 225 -3.09 15.90 4.95
C ILE A 225 -3.86 15.55 3.67
N LYS A 226 -3.31 15.87 2.51
CA LYS A 226 -3.91 15.57 1.20
C LYS A 226 -4.11 14.07 0.98
N VAL A 227 -3.12 13.25 1.29
CA VAL A 227 -3.19 11.78 1.18
C VAL A 227 -4.31 11.23 2.07
N LYS A 228 -4.41 11.68 3.32
CA LYS A 228 -5.45 11.24 4.25
C LYS A 228 -6.85 11.68 3.82
N ASP A 229 -6.98 12.89 3.28
CA ASP A 229 -8.23 13.40 2.73
C ASP A 229 -8.75 12.52 1.56
N TYR A 230 -7.87 12.09 0.67
CA TYR A 230 -8.23 11.15 -0.41
C TYR A 230 -8.65 9.78 0.13
N VAL A 231 -7.88 9.20 1.06
CA VAL A 231 -8.24 7.94 1.73
C VAL A 231 -9.63 8.03 2.37
N ASN A 232 -9.91 9.11 3.11
CA ASN A 232 -11.20 9.33 3.75
C ASN A 232 -12.35 9.48 2.75
N SER A 233 -12.11 10.18 1.63
CA SER A 233 -13.09 10.31 0.55
C SER A 233 -13.41 8.96 -0.09
N TYR A 234 -12.39 8.17 -0.43
CA TYR A 234 -12.58 6.83 -1.00
C TYR A 234 -13.31 5.91 -0.03
N ASN A 235 -12.93 5.91 1.25
CA ASN A 235 -13.59 5.11 2.28
C ASN A 235 -15.06 5.51 2.48
N SER A 236 -15.39 6.79 2.32
CA SER A 236 -16.78 7.25 2.35
C SER A 236 -17.59 6.66 1.19
N SER A 237 -17.04 6.66 -0.02
CA SER A 237 -17.66 6.01 -1.19
C SER A 237 -17.82 4.50 -0.99
N ILE A 238 -16.77 3.81 -0.52
CA ILE A 238 -16.78 2.36 -0.26
C ILE A 238 -17.89 2.01 0.75
N LYS A 239 -17.94 2.71 1.89
CA LYS A 239 -18.94 2.46 2.95
C LYS A 239 -20.36 2.74 2.47
N SER A 240 -20.58 3.83 1.73
CA SER A 240 -21.90 4.20 1.19
C SER A 240 -22.41 3.15 0.18
N LEU A 241 -21.55 2.74 -0.77
CA LEU A 241 -21.90 1.74 -1.78
C LEU A 241 -22.17 0.37 -1.14
N ALA A 242 -21.33 -0.07 -0.20
CA ALA A 242 -21.56 -1.32 0.51
C ALA A 242 -22.85 -1.31 1.32
N THR A 243 -23.18 -0.19 1.97
CA THR A 243 -24.44 -0.03 2.71
C THR A 243 -25.64 -0.13 1.77
N SER A 244 -25.61 0.57 0.63
CA SER A 244 -26.72 0.54 -0.34
C SER A 244 -26.95 -0.83 -0.99
N LYS A 245 -25.92 -1.67 -1.05
CA LYS A 245 -26.00 -3.05 -1.57
C LYS A 245 -26.17 -4.12 -0.48
N GLY A 246 -26.22 -3.74 0.79
CA GLY A 246 -26.31 -4.69 1.90
C GLY A 246 -25.08 -5.62 2.01
N LEU A 247 -23.89 -5.11 1.69
CA LEU A 247 -22.63 -5.85 1.78
C LEU A 247 -22.01 -5.76 3.18
N ALA A 248 -21.14 -6.72 3.52
CA ALA A 248 -20.29 -6.61 4.70
C ALA A 248 -19.18 -5.57 4.47
N ILE A 249 -18.71 -4.94 5.55
CA ILE A 249 -17.63 -3.96 5.50
C ILE A 249 -16.54 -4.38 6.49
N ALA A 250 -15.37 -4.76 5.99
CA ALA A 250 -14.16 -4.87 6.79
C ALA A 250 -13.54 -3.47 6.96
N ASP A 251 -13.63 -2.89 8.16
CA ASP A 251 -13.06 -1.56 8.42
C ASP A 251 -11.55 -1.62 8.71
N THR A 252 -10.76 -1.91 7.67
CA THR A 252 -9.31 -2.01 7.79
C THR A 252 -8.65 -0.67 8.12
N TYR A 253 -9.25 0.47 7.76
CA TYR A 253 -8.77 1.80 8.16
C TYR A 253 -8.68 1.96 9.68
N THR A 254 -9.79 1.67 10.37
CA THR A 254 -9.83 1.71 11.83
C THR A 254 -8.87 0.68 12.42
N TYR A 255 -8.87 -0.52 11.85
CA TYR A 255 -8.02 -1.62 12.30
C TYR A 255 -6.52 -1.29 12.26
N PHE A 256 -6.01 -0.79 11.13
CA PHE A 256 -4.59 -0.46 10.99
C PHE A 256 -4.16 0.72 11.85
N ASN A 257 -5.06 1.65 12.17
CA ASN A 257 -4.78 2.70 13.14
C ASN A 257 -4.60 2.13 14.57
N GLN A 258 -5.27 1.03 14.92
CA GLN A 258 -5.01 0.31 16.17
C GLN A 258 -3.68 -0.45 16.12
N VAL A 259 -3.39 -1.13 15.02
CA VAL A 259 -2.08 -1.79 14.79
C VAL A 259 -0.94 -0.78 14.90
N LYS A 260 -1.13 0.47 14.49
CA LYS A 260 -0.12 1.53 14.65
C LYS A 260 0.30 1.71 16.11
N VAL A 261 -0.69 1.76 17.02
CA VAL A 261 -0.47 1.90 18.47
C VAL A 261 0.05 0.59 19.07
N GLY A 262 -0.48 -0.53 18.60
CA GLY A 262 -0.15 -1.87 19.06
C GLY A 262 -1.32 -2.55 19.74
N MET A 263 -1.39 -3.86 19.55
CA MET A 263 -2.51 -4.69 20.00
C MET A 263 -2.04 -6.09 20.33
N ASN A 264 -2.74 -6.76 21.25
CA ASN A 264 -2.52 -8.16 21.57
C ASN A 264 -3.64 -9.00 20.95
N ILE A 265 -3.27 -9.93 20.08
CA ILE A 265 -4.21 -10.82 19.38
C ILE A 265 -3.77 -12.25 19.67
N GLN A 266 -4.64 -13.05 20.28
CA GLN A 266 -4.36 -14.45 20.61
C GLN A 266 -3.03 -14.63 21.38
N GLY A 267 -2.70 -13.68 22.27
CA GLY A 267 -1.47 -13.70 23.06
C GLY A 267 -0.22 -13.16 22.35
N ILE A 268 -0.32 -12.75 21.09
CA ILE A 268 0.79 -12.18 20.31
C ILE A 268 0.64 -10.66 20.21
N GLY A 269 1.68 -9.94 20.62
CA GLY A 269 1.81 -8.50 20.38
C GLY A 269 2.07 -8.20 18.90
N ILE A 270 1.23 -7.35 18.31
CA ILE A 270 1.31 -6.93 16.91
C ILE A 270 1.24 -5.41 16.85
N ASN A 271 2.19 -4.79 16.14
CA ASN A 271 2.18 -3.36 15.86
C ASN A 271 2.85 -3.00 14.53
N SER A 272 2.91 -1.71 14.22
CA SER A 272 3.51 -1.18 12.99
C SER A 272 5.03 -0.97 13.03
N ALA A 273 5.72 -1.41 14.08
CA ALA A 273 7.17 -1.28 14.17
C ALA A 273 7.85 -2.10 13.06
N PHE A 274 8.80 -1.48 12.37
CA PHE A 274 9.53 -2.14 11.29
C PHE A 274 10.34 -3.31 11.82
N ILE A 275 10.31 -4.44 11.09
CA ILE A 275 10.98 -5.71 11.41
C ILE A 275 10.38 -6.44 12.62
N SER A 276 10.22 -5.79 13.77
CA SER A 276 9.84 -6.42 15.05
C SER A 276 8.34 -6.40 15.36
N GLY A 277 7.55 -5.55 14.71
CA GLY A 277 6.13 -5.39 15.00
C GLY A 277 5.23 -6.54 14.54
N GLY A 278 5.76 -7.44 13.70
CA GLY A 278 5.08 -8.66 13.27
C GLY A 278 3.98 -8.47 12.21
N ALA A 279 3.39 -7.29 12.08
CA ALA A 279 2.34 -7.01 11.07
C ALA A 279 2.90 -6.87 9.65
N PHE A 280 3.99 -6.11 9.49
CA PHE A 280 4.52 -5.70 8.19
C PHE A 280 5.83 -6.40 7.82
N SER A 281 6.03 -6.58 6.52
CA SER A 281 7.18 -7.21 5.90
C SER A 281 8.39 -6.25 5.84
N LEU A 282 9.51 -6.73 5.30
CA LEU A 282 10.76 -5.98 5.19
C LEU A 282 10.71 -4.82 4.18
N ASP A 283 9.68 -4.74 3.33
CA ASP A 283 9.47 -3.54 2.50
C ASP A 283 8.82 -2.38 3.26
N GLY A 284 8.35 -2.61 4.50
CA GLY A 284 7.65 -1.62 5.31
C GLY A 284 6.26 -1.25 4.79
N ILE A 285 5.72 -1.99 3.82
CA ILE A 285 4.47 -1.69 3.12
C ILE A 285 3.50 -2.88 3.24
N HIS A 286 3.92 -4.05 2.78
CA HIS A 286 3.04 -5.23 2.71
C HIS A 286 3.05 -6.00 4.01
N LEU A 287 1.99 -6.78 4.23
CA LEU A 287 1.83 -7.57 5.45
C LEU A 287 2.71 -8.84 5.42
N THR A 288 3.14 -9.26 6.60
CA THR A 288 3.68 -10.62 6.80
C THR A 288 2.58 -11.68 6.64
N PRO A 289 2.90 -12.99 6.57
CA PRO A 289 1.89 -14.03 6.67
C PRO A 289 0.99 -13.87 7.93
N ARG A 290 1.57 -13.48 9.07
CA ARG A 290 0.81 -13.19 10.30
C ARG A 290 -0.11 -11.98 10.13
N GLY A 291 0.39 -10.89 9.55
CA GLY A 291 -0.43 -9.71 9.26
C GLY A 291 -1.61 -10.04 8.32
N ASN A 292 -1.39 -10.89 7.31
CA ASN A 292 -2.47 -11.38 6.46
C ASN A 292 -3.48 -12.25 7.20
N ALA A 293 -3.04 -13.16 8.08
CA ALA A 293 -3.94 -13.97 8.91
C ALA A 293 -4.81 -13.11 9.84
N VAL A 294 -4.23 -12.05 10.38
CA VAL A 294 -4.93 -11.04 11.17
C VAL A 294 -6.00 -10.31 10.34
N ILE A 295 -5.66 -9.84 9.13
CA ILE A 295 -6.63 -9.20 8.25
C ILE A 295 -7.72 -10.16 7.79
N ALA A 296 -7.40 -11.45 7.59
CA ALA A 296 -8.41 -12.46 7.32
C ALA A 296 -9.46 -12.50 8.45
N ASN A 297 -9.05 -12.40 9.72
CA ASN A 297 -9.99 -12.34 10.84
C ASN A 297 -10.87 -11.09 10.82
N VAL A 298 -10.32 -9.92 10.45
CA VAL A 298 -11.13 -8.70 10.28
C VAL A 298 -12.24 -8.89 9.24
N PHE A 299 -11.93 -9.56 8.12
CA PHE A 299 -12.93 -9.89 7.11
C PHE A 299 -13.92 -10.95 7.60
N ILE A 300 -13.46 -12.01 8.25
CA ILE A 300 -14.29 -13.08 8.80
C ILE A 300 -15.30 -12.50 9.81
N ASP A 301 -14.85 -11.65 10.72
CA ASP A 301 -15.70 -11.03 11.74
C ASP A 301 -16.79 -10.16 11.10
N ALA A 302 -16.43 -9.37 10.07
CA ALA A 302 -17.39 -8.56 9.34
C ALA A 302 -18.41 -9.40 8.54
N ILE A 303 -17.98 -10.52 7.94
CA ILE A 303 -18.87 -11.45 7.23
C ILE A 303 -19.85 -12.09 8.21
N ASN A 304 -19.36 -12.62 9.33
CA ASN A 304 -20.17 -13.24 10.38
C ASN A 304 -21.17 -12.25 10.98
N ALA A 305 -20.74 -11.03 11.30
CA ALA A 305 -21.63 -9.99 11.82
C ALA A 305 -22.73 -9.58 10.82
N LYS A 306 -22.39 -9.48 9.53
CA LYS A 306 -23.35 -9.05 8.50
C LYS A 306 -24.36 -10.13 8.13
N TYR A 307 -23.91 -11.37 8.02
CA TYR A 307 -24.67 -12.45 7.40
C TYR A 307 -25.12 -13.54 8.38
N GLY A 308 -24.78 -13.42 9.66
CA GLY A 308 -25.10 -14.44 10.67
C GLY A 308 -24.36 -15.77 10.42
N SER A 309 -23.26 -15.74 9.67
CA SER A 309 -22.43 -16.92 9.42
C SER A 309 -21.56 -17.26 10.63
N THR A 310 -20.97 -18.46 10.60
CA THR A 310 -20.12 -19.02 11.67
C THR A 310 -18.74 -19.42 11.14
N ILE A 311 -18.17 -18.61 10.24
CA ILE A 311 -16.84 -18.87 9.69
C ILE A 311 -15.83 -18.76 10.85
N PRO A 312 -15.03 -19.82 11.12
CA PRO A 312 -14.05 -19.77 12.20
C PRO A 312 -12.94 -18.77 11.86
N THR A 313 -12.45 -18.08 12.89
CA THR A 313 -11.26 -17.23 12.76
C THR A 313 -10.00 -18.07 12.59
N VAL A 314 -9.02 -17.49 11.92
CA VAL A 314 -7.68 -18.02 11.71
C VAL A 314 -6.87 -17.90 13.01
N ASP A 315 -6.22 -19.00 13.41
CA ASP A 315 -5.20 -18.99 14.46
C ASP A 315 -3.95 -18.29 13.93
N ILE A 316 -3.71 -17.06 14.40
CA ILE A 316 -2.63 -16.23 13.89
C ILE A 316 -1.26 -16.70 14.39
N THR A 317 -1.21 -17.56 15.42
CA THR A 317 0.02 -18.10 16.00
C THR A 317 0.73 -19.07 15.05
N GLN A 318 -0.03 -19.69 14.14
CA GLN A 318 0.49 -20.58 13.09
C GLN A 318 1.24 -19.83 11.98
N TYR A 319 1.16 -18.50 11.96
CA TYR A 319 1.72 -17.68 10.90
C TYR A 319 2.92 -16.88 11.40
N ARG A 320 3.99 -16.90 10.60
CA ARG A 320 5.23 -16.19 10.91
C ARG A 320 5.10 -14.68 10.70
N GLY A 321 5.80 -13.92 11.54
CA GLY A 321 6.18 -12.54 11.24
C GLY A 321 7.41 -12.49 10.31
N VAL A 322 8.19 -11.41 10.42
CA VAL A 322 9.51 -11.32 9.78
C VAL A 322 10.42 -12.41 10.37
N LYS A 323 11.16 -13.10 9.50
CA LYS A 323 12.21 -14.03 9.94
C LYS A 323 13.45 -13.23 10.27
N PHE A 324 13.94 -13.34 11.49
CA PHE A 324 15.26 -12.85 11.85
C PHE A 324 16.32 -13.82 11.34
N PRO A 325 17.54 -13.34 11.01
CA PRO A 325 18.66 -14.24 10.80
C PRO A 325 18.80 -15.15 12.02
N ASP A 326 18.95 -16.46 11.80
CA ASP A 326 19.34 -17.37 12.87
C ASP A 326 20.67 -16.87 13.43
N THR A 327 20.67 -16.36 14.66
CA THR A 327 21.89 -16.20 15.43
C THR A 327 22.33 -17.60 15.84
N LYS A 328 22.97 -18.32 14.92
CA LYS A 328 23.86 -19.43 15.30
C LYS A 328 25.16 -18.87 15.85
#